data_AF-A0A1G6ETG7-F1
#
_entry.id   AF-A0A1G6ETG7-F1
#
_cell.length_a   1.000
_cell.length_b   1.000
_cell.length_c   1.000
_cell.angle_alpha   90.00
_cell.angle_beta   90.00
_cell.angle_gamma   90.00
#
_symmetry.space_group_name_H-M   'P 1'
#
loop_
_entity.id
_entity.type
_entity.pdbx_description
1 polymer ?
#
loop_
_entity_poly.entity_id
_entity_poly.type
_entity_poly.pdbx_seq_one_letter_code
_entity_poly.pdbx_strand_id
1 'polypeptide(L)'
;MRSKKASSQVLALEAQVQELSQKLEHLQKVTLATMDSLDMILGLGDFLPSINRLSSPEPIVKETLQQVGMLIPFQARGICIVDEEDGDFILNRVEPSQLRPRLADEMNALIYQGVFSWALREKRAVTVPGITTPDRIVLHALATSSRIRGMFIGIVAPEVDVIPDVRWSILSIMLQFCAGNLESYELYRILRDSNHTLSP
;
A
#
# COMPACT_ATOMS: atom_id res chain seq x y z
N MET A 1 -8.59 -8.02 62.13
CA MET A 1 -7.44 -7.61 61.28
C MET A 1 -7.08 -8.57 60.15
N ARG A 2 -7.15 -9.91 60.31
CA ARG A 2 -6.81 -10.88 59.25
C ARG A 2 -7.75 -10.88 58.03
N SER A 3 -9.06 -10.64 58.22
CA SER A 3 -10.06 -10.62 57.13
C SER A 3 -9.90 -9.42 56.17
N LYS A 4 -9.60 -8.22 56.67
CA LYS A 4 -9.34 -7.04 55.81
C LYS A 4 -8.11 -7.19 54.91
N LYS A 5 -7.06 -7.88 55.39
CA LYS A 5 -5.81 -8.10 54.65
C LYS A 5 -5.97 -9.12 53.52
N ALA A 6 -6.83 -10.13 53.72
CA ALA A 6 -7.17 -11.10 52.69
C ALA A 6 -8.00 -10.45 51.56
N SER A 7 -9.02 -9.65 51.89
CA SER A 7 -9.81 -8.93 50.87
C SER A 7 -8.99 -7.91 50.08
N SER A 8 -8.02 -7.22 50.71
CA SER A 8 -7.13 -6.31 49.98
C SER A 8 -6.15 -7.04 49.05
N GLN A 9 -5.72 -8.25 49.41
CA GLN A 9 -4.88 -9.08 48.54
C GLN A 9 -5.66 -9.65 47.36
N VAL A 10 -6.91 -10.05 47.56
CA VAL A 10 -7.78 -10.53 46.47
C VAL A 10 -8.07 -9.42 45.47
N LEU A 11 -8.42 -8.21 45.92
CA LEU A 11 -8.64 -7.05 45.06
C LEU A 11 -7.38 -6.65 44.26
N ALA A 12 -6.20 -6.71 44.88
CA ALA A 12 -4.95 -6.43 44.21
C ALA A 12 -4.59 -7.49 43.14
N LEU A 13 -4.94 -8.76 43.41
CA LEU A 13 -4.72 -9.85 42.48
C LEU A 13 -5.70 -9.79 41.30
N GLU A 14 -6.97 -9.45 41.55
CA GLU A 14 -7.98 -9.22 40.51
C GLU A 14 -7.58 -8.07 39.58
N ALA A 15 -7.08 -6.95 40.14
CA ALA A 15 -6.58 -5.83 39.35
C ALA A 15 -5.37 -6.23 38.48
N GLN A 16 -4.43 -7.02 39.03
CA GLN A 16 -3.28 -7.54 38.26
C GLN A 16 -3.71 -8.50 37.15
N VAL A 17 -4.67 -9.40 37.43
CA VAL A 17 -5.21 -10.33 36.43
C VAL A 17 -5.88 -9.53 35.31
N GLN A 18 -6.65 -8.50 35.64
CA GLN A 18 -7.32 -7.66 34.66
C GLN A 18 -6.33 -6.88 33.79
N GLU A 19 -5.27 -6.31 34.38
CA GLU A 19 -4.21 -5.63 33.64
C GLU A 19 -3.45 -6.60 32.70
N LEU A 20 -3.14 -7.80 33.17
CA LEU A 20 -2.48 -8.83 32.38
C LEU A 20 -3.38 -9.31 31.23
N SER A 21 -4.67 -9.51 31.46
CA SER A 21 -5.63 -9.88 30.41
C SER A 21 -5.73 -8.80 29.33
N GLN A 22 -5.81 -7.52 29.71
CA GLN A 22 -5.83 -6.41 28.74
C GLN A 22 -4.55 -6.36 27.89
N LYS A 23 -3.38 -6.55 28.52
CA LYS A 23 -2.10 -6.62 27.80
C LYS A 23 -2.05 -7.82 26.85
N LEU A 24 -2.55 -8.98 27.27
CA LEU A 24 -2.57 -10.20 26.47
C LEU A 24 -3.48 -10.05 25.24
N GLU A 25 -4.66 -9.47 25.43
CA GLU A 25 -5.60 -9.19 24.35
C GLU A 25 -5.03 -8.19 23.33
N HIS A 26 -4.36 -7.14 23.83
CA HIS A 26 -3.65 -6.19 22.97
C HIS A 26 -2.53 -6.87 22.16
N LEU A 27 -1.69 -7.69 22.79
CA LEU A 27 -0.61 -8.42 22.12
C LEU A 27 -1.14 -9.44 21.12
N GLN A 28 -2.24 -10.13 21.43
CA GLN A 28 -2.91 -11.03 20.49
C GLN A 28 -3.42 -10.27 19.27
N LYS A 29 -4.07 -9.11 19.47
CA LYS A 29 -4.57 -8.29 18.38
C LYS A 29 -3.46 -7.82 17.45
N VAL A 30 -2.32 -7.39 18.02
CA VAL A 30 -1.13 -7.01 17.24
C VAL A 30 -0.53 -8.21 16.49
N THR A 31 -0.41 -9.36 17.16
CA THR A 31 0.14 -10.59 16.56
C THR A 31 -0.71 -11.08 15.40
N LEU A 32 -2.04 -11.16 15.57
CA LEU A 32 -2.97 -11.56 14.51
C LEU A 32 -2.92 -10.59 13.33
N ALA A 33 -2.96 -9.28 13.58
CA ALA A 33 -2.82 -8.28 12.52
C ALA A 33 -1.49 -8.42 11.76
N THR A 34 -0.40 -8.79 12.44
CA THR A 34 0.90 -9.03 11.81
C THR A 34 0.88 -10.29 10.94
N MET A 35 0.26 -11.38 11.42
CA MET A 35 0.13 -12.62 10.64
C MET A 35 -0.77 -12.43 9.41
N ASP A 36 -1.93 -11.80 9.54
CA ASP A 36 -2.82 -11.47 8.41
C ASP A 36 -2.08 -10.67 7.35
N SER A 37 -1.19 -9.78 7.78
CA SER A 37 -0.38 -8.96 6.88
C SER A 37 0.68 -9.77 6.15
N LEU A 38 1.32 -10.72 6.84
CA LEU A 38 2.26 -11.64 6.21
C LEU A 38 1.55 -12.55 5.22
N ASP A 39 0.35 -13.05 5.53
CA ASP A 39 -0.45 -13.85 4.61
C ASP A 39 -0.87 -13.07 3.37
N MET A 40 -1.24 -11.78 3.52
CA MET A 40 -1.50 -10.90 2.37
C MET A 40 -0.25 -10.65 1.53
N ILE A 41 0.92 -10.45 2.15
CA ILE A 41 2.21 -10.30 1.45
C ILE A 41 2.59 -11.60 0.72
N LEU A 42 2.35 -12.75 1.34
CA LEU A 42 2.61 -14.06 0.76
C LEU A 42 1.71 -14.32 -0.46
N GLY A 43 0.43 -13.93 -0.41
CA GLY A 43 -0.48 -13.99 -1.55
C GLY A 43 -0.04 -13.15 -2.76
N LEU A 44 0.72 -12.07 -2.55
CA LEU A 44 1.35 -11.32 -3.63
C LEU A 44 2.53 -12.11 -4.26
N GLY A 45 3.28 -12.88 -3.46
CA GLY A 45 4.40 -13.73 -3.87
C GLY A 45 4.04 -14.81 -4.89
N ASP A 46 2.82 -15.35 -4.80
CA ASP A 46 2.31 -16.41 -5.69
C ASP A 46 2.15 -15.97 -7.16
N PHE A 47 2.27 -14.67 -7.45
CA PHE A 47 2.19 -14.14 -8.81
C PHE A 47 3.50 -14.28 -9.62
N LEU A 48 4.65 -14.49 -8.96
CA LEU A 48 5.98 -14.57 -9.58
C LEU A 48 6.11 -15.61 -10.71
N PRO A 49 5.57 -16.85 -10.61
CA PRO A 49 5.70 -17.86 -11.66
C PRO A 49 4.99 -17.48 -12.97
N SER A 50 4.02 -16.56 -12.92
CA SER A 50 3.17 -16.18 -14.04
C SER A 50 3.66 -14.95 -14.81
N ILE A 51 4.60 -14.17 -14.24
CA ILE A 51 5.06 -12.88 -14.81
C ILE A 51 5.68 -13.05 -16.20
N ASN A 52 6.42 -14.15 -16.44
CA ASN A 52 7.02 -14.44 -17.75
C ASN A 52 5.95 -14.65 -18.86
N ARG A 53 4.70 -14.94 -18.49
CA ARG A 53 3.59 -15.14 -19.43
C ARG A 53 2.69 -13.91 -19.59
N LEU A 54 2.93 -12.85 -18.80
CA LEU A 54 2.11 -11.65 -18.89
C LEU A 54 2.43 -10.86 -20.16
N SER A 55 1.36 -10.38 -20.80
CA SER A 55 1.39 -9.50 -21.97
C SER A 55 1.32 -8.02 -21.59
N SER A 56 0.86 -7.70 -20.38
CA SER A 56 0.70 -6.32 -19.87
C SER A 56 0.99 -6.24 -18.36
N PRO A 57 1.33 -5.05 -17.81
CA PRO A 57 1.50 -4.84 -16.37
C PRO A 57 0.16 -4.79 -15.60
N GLU A 58 -0.96 -4.72 -16.31
CA GLU A 58 -2.29 -4.52 -15.73
C GLU A 58 -2.72 -5.57 -14.68
N PRO A 59 -2.44 -6.88 -14.85
CA PRO A 59 -2.79 -7.87 -13.84
C PRO A 59 -2.07 -7.65 -12.50
N ILE A 60 -0.80 -7.23 -12.54
CA ILE A 60 0.00 -6.93 -11.34
C ILE A 60 -0.62 -5.73 -10.61
N VAL A 61 -0.95 -4.68 -11.37
CA VAL A 61 -1.57 -3.46 -10.84
C VAL A 61 -2.95 -3.75 -10.25
N LYS A 62 -3.77 -4.54 -10.95
CA LYS A 62 -5.12 -4.93 -10.50
C LYS A 62 -5.08 -5.64 -9.16
N GLU A 63 -4.26 -6.70 -9.05
CA GLU A 63 -4.17 -7.48 -7.82
C GLU A 63 -3.66 -6.61 -6.67
N THR A 64 -2.64 -5.78 -6.93
CA THR A 64 -2.11 -4.85 -5.93
C THR A 64 -3.19 -3.90 -5.42
N LEU A 65 -3.97 -3.27 -6.31
CA LEU A 65 -5.05 -2.38 -5.91
C LEU A 65 -6.13 -3.11 -5.12
N GLN A 66 -6.47 -4.35 -5.48
CA GLN A 66 -7.45 -5.15 -4.74
C GLN A 66 -7.00 -5.44 -3.30
N GLN A 67 -5.74 -5.87 -3.12
CA GLN A 67 -5.15 -6.13 -1.80
C GLN A 67 -5.05 -4.85 -0.95
N VAL A 68 -4.60 -3.76 -1.55
CA VAL A 68 -4.53 -2.44 -0.88
C VAL A 68 -5.90 -1.97 -0.40
N GLY A 69 -6.97 -2.22 -1.17
CA GLY A 69 -8.33 -1.89 -0.81
C GLY A 69 -8.87 -2.68 0.40
N MET A 70 -8.33 -3.87 0.68
CA MET A 70 -8.67 -4.65 1.88
C MET A 70 -7.95 -4.15 3.13
N LEU A 71 -6.78 -3.53 2.97
CA LEU A 71 -5.95 -3.04 4.06
C LEU A 71 -6.42 -1.67 4.60
N ILE A 72 -6.74 -0.74 3.69
CA ILE A 72 -7.12 0.64 4.01
C ILE A 72 -8.39 1.01 3.23
N PRO A 73 -9.40 1.63 3.89
CA PRO A 73 -10.66 1.99 3.25
C PRO A 73 -10.51 3.26 2.40
N PHE A 74 -9.82 3.13 1.25
CA PHE A 74 -9.73 4.20 0.25
C PHE A 74 -11.08 4.40 -0.45
N GLN A 75 -11.51 5.66 -0.62
CA GLN A 75 -12.63 6.01 -1.50
C GLN A 75 -12.29 5.69 -2.96
N ALA A 76 -11.07 6.06 -3.37
CA ALA A 76 -10.51 5.75 -4.67
C ALA A 76 -9.02 5.44 -4.53
N ARG A 77 -8.51 4.59 -5.40
CA ARG A 77 -7.09 4.20 -5.44
C ARG A 77 -6.67 4.00 -6.89
N GLY A 78 -5.43 4.30 -7.19
CA GLY A 78 -4.90 4.14 -8.53
C GLY A 78 -3.39 3.99 -8.51
N ILE A 79 -2.88 3.44 -9.60
CA ILE A 79 -1.45 3.35 -9.87
C ILE A 79 -1.22 4.03 -11.20
N CYS A 80 -0.29 4.98 -11.23
CA CYS A 80 0.32 5.44 -12.46
C CYS A 80 1.67 4.75 -12.67
N ILE A 81 1.97 4.48 -13.94
CA ILE A 81 3.22 3.87 -14.38
C ILE A 81 3.98 4.96 -15.13
N VAL A 82 5.31 4.95 -14.99
CA VAL A 82 6.19 5.82 -15.76
C VAL A 82 6.30 5.28 -17.18
N ASP A 83 6.02 6.12 -18.17
CA ASP A 83 6.38 5.84 -19.57
C ASP A 83 7.89 5.99 -19.73
N GLU A 84 8.55 4.99 -20.33
CA GLU A 84 10.01 5.00 -20.50
C GLU A 84 10.45 5.87 -21.68
N GLU A 85 9.55 6.27 -22.60
CA GLU A 85 9.90 7.10 -23.76
C GLU A 85 10.07 8.58 -23.41
N ASP A 86 9.15 9.14 -22.62
CA ASP A 86 9.13 10.57 -22.26
C ASP A 86 9.23 10.83 -20.75
N GLY A 87 9.12 9.79 -19.91
CA GLY A 87 9.17 9.89 -18.45
C GLY A 87 7.85 10.33 -17.82
N ASP A 88 6.76 10.42 -18.59
CA ASP A 88 5.47 10.88 -18.09
C ASP A 88 4.77 9.82 -17.23
N PHE A 89 3.98 10.28 -16.27
CA PHE A 89 3.20 9.42 -15.40
C PHE A 89 1.82 9.15 -16.01
N ILE A 90 1.61 7.95 -16.51
CA ILE A 90 0.36 7.53 -17.11
C ILE A 90 -0.49 6.80 -16.07
N LEU A 91 -1.70 7.31 -15.80
CA LEU A 91 -2.63 6.69 -14.87
C LEU A 91 -3.14 5.34 -15.42
N ASN A 92 -2.49 4.25 -15.05
CA ASN A 92 -2.71 2.93 -15.59
C ASN A 92 -4.07 2.37 -15.17
N ARG A 93 -4.36 2.36 -13.86
CA ARG A 93 -5.61 1.81 -13.33
C ARG A 93 -6.13 2.62 -12.15
N VAL A 94 -7.45 2.71 -12.05
CA VAL A 94 -8.17 3.34 -10.93
C VAL A 94 -9.32 2.45 -10.48
N GLU A 95 -9.49 2.32 -9.17
CA GLU A 95 -10.59 1.61 -8.52
C GLU A 95 -11.21 2.47 -7.42
N PRO A 96 -12.55 2.67 -7.40
CA PRO A 96 -13.50 2.28 -8.45
C PRO A 96 -13.33 3.15 -9.71
N SER A 97 -13.61 2.60 -10.89
CA SER A 97 -13.32 3.25 -12.18
C SER A 97 -14.09 4.56 -12.40
N GLN A 98 -15.26 4.72 -11.77
CA GLN A 98 -16.07 5.93 -11.81
C GLN A 98 -15.36 7.14 -11.20
N LEU A 99 -14.41 6.91 -10.28
CA LEU A 99 -13.63 7.97 -9.64
C LEU A 99 -12.32 8.29 -10.36
N ARG A 100 -12.09 7.71 -11.55
CA ARG A 100 -10.93 8.03 -12.39
C ARG A 100 -10.78 9.53 -12.68
N PRO A 101 -11.82 10.29 -13.05
CA PRO A 101 -11.67 11.73 -13.30
C PRO A 101 -11.19 12.48 -12.06
N ARG A 102 -11.83 12.22 -10.91
CA ARG A 102 -11.46 12.84 -9.62
C ARG A 102 -10.02 12.55 -9.24
N LEU A 103 -9.59 11.30 -9.36
CA LEU A 103 -8.22 10.90 -9.02
C LEU A 103 -7.19 11.48 -10.00
N ALA A 104 -7.54 11.61 -11.28
CA ALA A 104 -6.71 12.29 -12.27
C ALA A 104 -6.58 13.80 -12.01
N ASP A 105 -7.67 14.47 -11.62
CA ASP A 105 -7.65 15.90 -11.28
C ASP A 105 -6.75 16.17 -10.07
N GLU A 106 -6.86 15.36 -9.01
CA GLU A 106 -5.96 15.44 -7.85
C GLU A 106 -4.51 15.16 -8.24
N MET A 107 -4.25 14.12 -9.05
CA MET A 107 -2.91 13.80 -9.54
C MET A 107 -2.28 15.00 -10.27
N ASN A 108 -3.01 15.59 -11.22
CA ASN A 108 -2.53 16.73 -12.00
C ASN A 108 -2.27 17.96 -11.13
N ALA A 109 -3.16 18.23 -10.15
CA ALA A 109 -2.97 19.33 -9.21
C ALA A 109 -1.72 19.12 -8.34
N LEU A 110 -1.47 17.90 -7.86
CA LEU A 110 -0.30 17.56 -7.06
C LEU A 110 1.02 17.59 -7.86
N ILE A 111 0.97 17.26 -9.15
CA ILE A 111 2.09 17.45 -10.08
C ILE A 111 2.38 18.95 -10.23
N TYR A 112 1.35 19.76 -10.52
CA TYR A 112 1.50 21.21 -10.69
C TYR A 112 2.08 21.90 -9.45
N GLN A 113 1.70 21.46 -8.24
CA GLN A 113 2.22 22.00 -6.98
C GLN A 113 3.60 21.43 -6.58
N GLY A 114 4.17 20.48 -7.33
CA GLY A 114 5.46 19.86 -7.02
C GLY A 114 5.41 18.83 -5.88
N VAL A 115 4.24 18.56 -5.30
CA VAL A 115 4.04 17.57 -4.23
C VAL A 115 4.35 16.17 -4.72
N PHE A 116 4.00 15.87 -5.98
CA PHE A 116 4.28 14.59 -6.61
C PHE A 116 5.79 14.29 -6.66
N SER A 117 6.61 15.27 -7.06
CA SER A 117 8.07 15.14 -7.12
C SER A 117 8.72 14.98 -5.75
N TRP A 118 8.15 15.59 -4.71
CA TRP A 118 8.58 15.37 -3.33
C TRP A 118 8.25 13.95 -2.88
N ALA A 119 7.01 13.50 -3.08
CA ALA A 119 6.56 12.15 -2.69
C ALA A 119 7.39 11.03 -3.35
N LEU A 120 7.90 11.24 -4.56
CA LEU A 120 8.79 10.29 -5.24
C LEU A 120 10.11 10.01 -4.50
N ARG A 121 10.56 10.93 -3.63
CA ARG A 121 11.81 10.81 -2.86
C ARG A 121 11.60 10.15 -1.51
N GLU A 122 10.35 9.99 -1.11
CA GLU A 122 9.98 9.46 0.19
C GLU A 122 9.91 7.93 0.15
N LYS A 123 10.51 7.28 1.15
CA LYS A 123 10.56 5.81 1.26
C LYS A 123 9.29 5.21 1.87
N ARG A 124 8.32 6.04 2.20
CA ARG A 124 7.10 5.68 2.94
C ARG A 124 5.91 6.37 2.30
N ALA A 125 4.71 5.87 2.59
CA ALA A 125 3.50 6.56 2.22
C ALA A 125 3.49 7.96 2.84
N VAL A 126 3.20 8.97 2.02
CA VAL A 126 2.97 10.33 2.47
C VAL A 126 1.50 10.66 2.35
N THR A 127 0.97 11.39 3.33
CA THR A 127 -0.41 11.85 3.32
C THR A 127 -0.41 13.37 3.23
N VAL A 128 -1.13 13.91 2.26
CA VAL A 128 -1.29 15.34 2.02
C VAL A 128 -2.77 15.69 1.95
N PRO A 129 -3.17 16.94 2.23
CA PRO A 129 -4.51 17.40 1.92
C PRO A 129 -4.79 17.32 0.42
N GLY A 130 -6.03 16.99 0.05
CA GLY A 130 -6.52 17.12 -1.32
C GLY A 130 -6.50 18.57 -1.78
N ILE A 131 -6.27 18.76 -3.08
CA ILE A 131 -6.23 20.08 -3.69
C ILE A 131 -7.60 20.45 -4.25
N THR A 132 -8.29 19.48 -4.86
CA THR A 132 -9.61 19.70 -5.45
C THR A 132 -10.74 19.31 -4.50
N THR A 133 -10.43 18.59 -3.41
CA THR A 133 -11.39 18.06 -2.44
C THR A 133 -10.88 18.16 -1.00
N PRO A 134 -11.76 18.11 0.03
CA PRO A 134 -11.34 18.12 1.43
C PRO A 134 -10.71 16.79 1.89
N ASP A 135 -10.60 15.79 1.02
CA ASP A 135 -10.07 14.48 1.34
C ASP A 135 -8.58 14.52 1.66
N ARG A 136 -8.06 13.41 2.18
CA ARG A 136 -6.63 13.18 2.27
C ARG A 136 -6.16 12.37 1.07
N ILE A 137 -5.09 12.81 0.44
CA ILE A 137 -4.42 12.08 -0.63
C ILE A 137 -3.22 11.36 -0.06
N VAL A 138 -3.14 10.07 -0.31
CA VAL A 138 -2.01 9.22 0.02
C VAL A 138 -1.20 8.99 -1.24
N LEU A 139 0.09 9.29 -1.18
CA LEU A 139 1.06 9.02 -2.24
C LEU A 139 2.08 8.02 -1.75
N HIS A 140 2.50 7.10 -2.63
CA HIS A 140 3.64 6.24 -2.34
C HIS A 140 4.34 5.86 -3.65
N ALA A 141 5.64 6.15 -3.73
CA ALA A 141 6.44 5.83 -4.90
C ALA A 141 6.49 4.31 -5.13
N LEU A 142 6.27 3.85 -6.35
CA LEU A 142 6.58 2.48 -6.75
C LEU A 142 8.03 2.48 -7.21
N ALA A 143 8.97 2.38 -6.28
CA ALA A 143 10.40 2.47 -6.58
C ALA A 143 11.11 1.15 -6.28
N THR A 144 12.08 0.78 -7.10
CA THR A 144 13.04 -0.29 -6.80
C THR A 144 14.40 0.34 -6.48
N SER A 145 15.41 -0.49 -6.21
CA SER A 145 16.78 0.01 -5.98
C SER A 145 17.38 0.69 -7.22
N SER A 146 16.86 0.40 -8.41
CA SER A 146 17.39 0.88 -9.69
C SER A 146 16.64 2.10 -10.24
N ARG A 147 15.32 2.19 -10.04
CA ARG A 147 14.47 3.22 -10.66
C ARG A 147 13.07 3.34 -10.04
N ILE A 148 12.38 4.42 -10.40
CA ILE A 148 10.95 4.61 -10.13
C ILE A 148 10.16 3.95 -11.26
N ARG A 149 9.23 3.06 -10.92
CA ARG A 149 8.30 2.38 -11.82
C ARG A 149 6.94 3.05 -11.91
N GLY A 150 6.61 3.92 -10.95
CA GLY A 150 5.32 4.56 -10.88
C GLY A 150 5.05 5.22 -9.54
N MET A 151 3.78 5.55 -9.31
CA MET A 151 3.29 6.09 -8.05
C MET A 151 1.92 5.50 -7.76
N PHE A 152 1.68 5.14 -6.51
CA PHE A 152 0.36 4.88 -5.98
C PHE A 152 -0.29 6.20 -5.52
N ILE A 153 -1.56 6.39 -5.87
CA ILE A 153 -2.42 7.45 -5.36
C ILE A 153 -3.65 6.83 -4.70
N GLY A 154 -3.98 7.26 -3.49
CA GLY A 154 -5.21 6.89 -2.79
C GLY A 154 -5.92 8.11 -2.23
N ILE A 155 -7.25 8.09 -2.25
CA ILE A 155 -8.13 9.10 -1.66
C ILE A 155 -8.74 8.49 -0.40
N VAL A 156 -8.53 9.13 0.75
CA VAL A 156 -9.11 8.72 2.04
C VAL A 156 -10.04 9.82 2.53
N ALA A 157 -11.27 9.43 2.89
CA ALA A 157 -12.26 10.36 3.41
C ALA A 157 -11.75 11.09 4.67
N PRO A 158 -12.16 12.34 4.90
CA PRO A 158 -11.88 13.06 6.14
C PRO A 158 -12.43 12.34 7.37
N GLU A 159 -13.55 11.62 7.21
CA GLU A 159 -14.28 10.93 8.28
C GLU A 159 -13.64 9.59 8.67
N VAL A 160 -12.67 9.10 7.89
CA VAL A 160 -11.94 7.87 8.25
C VAL A 160 -11.00 8.18 9.42
N ASP A 161 -11.19 7.46 10.52
CA ASP A 161 -10.36 7.52 11.72
C ASP A 161 -8.85 7.34 11.41
N VAL A 162 -8.02 7.65 12.40
CA VAL A 162 -6.56 7.46 12.30
C VAL A 162 -6.24 6.00 11.95
N ILE A 163 -5.67 5.81 10.76
CA ILE A 163 -5.21 4.51 10.28
C ILE A 163 -3.95 4.14 11.07
N PRO A 164 -3.91 2.95 11.73
CA PRO A 164 -2.74 2.51 12.49
C PRO A 164 -1.45 2.45 11.66
N ASP A 165 -0.32 2.85 12.25
CA ASP A 165 1.00 2.89 11.59
C ASP A 165 1.39 1.58 10.91
N VAL A 166 1.04 0.44 11.51
CA VAL A 166 1.27 -0.89 10.96
C VAL A 166 0.66 -1.04 9.56
N ARG A 167 -0.55 -0.50 9.31
CA ARG A 167 -1.21 -0.55 7.99
C ARG A 167 -0.44 0.25 6.95
N TRP A 168 0.18 1.37 7.32
CA TRP A 168 1.05 2.13 6.40
C TRP A 168 2.34 1.37 6.07
N SER A 169 2.92 0.67 7.04
CA SER A 169 4.08 -0.19 6.80
C SER A 169 3.76 -1.33 5.85
N ILE A 170 2.61 -1.98 6.03
CA ILE A 170 2.16 -3.08 5.16
C ILE A 170 1.87 -2.57 3.76
N LEU A 171 1.18 -1.42 3.64
CA LEU A 171 0.97 -0.76 2.35
C LEU A 171 2.30 -0.55 1.63
N SER A 172 3.30 -0.01 2.34
CA SER A 172 4.61 0.26 1.77
C SER A 172 5.29 -1.03 1.27
N ILE A 173 5.17 -2.13 2.01
CA ILE A 173 5.69 -3.44 1.59
C ILE A 173 4.97 -3.96 0.35
N MET A 174 3.63 -3.90 0.31
CA MET A 174 2.84 -4.32 -0.85
C MET A 174 3.21 -3.54 -2.12
N LEU A 175 3.37 -2.23 -1.99
CA LEU A 175 3.74 -1.35 -3.10
C LEU A 175 5.19 -1.55 -3.54
N GLN A 176 6.10 -1.84 -2.61
CA GLN A 176 7.48 -2.23 -2.93
C GLN A 176 7.53 -3.54 -3.71
N PHE A 177 6.71 -4.52 -3.31
CA PHE A 177 6.59 -5.79 -4.03
C PHE A 177 6.01 -5.58 -5.43
N CYS A 178 4.96 -4.75 -5.57
CA CYS A 178 4.41 -4.35 -6.85
C CYS A 178 5.48 -3.73 -7.76
N ALA A 179 6.30 -2.81 -7.24
CA ALA A 179 7.39 -2.18 -7.99
C ALA A 179 8.42 -3.21 -8.49
N GLY A 180 8.80 -4.19 -7.67
CA GLY A 180 9.70 -5.27 -8.06
C GLY A 180 9.12 -6.18 -9.16
N ASN A 181 7.82 -6.48 -9.09
CA ASN A 181 7.13 -7.26 -10.11
C ASN A 181 6.98 -6.50 -11.43
N LEU A 182 6.65 -5.21 -11.38
CA LEU A 182 6.64 -4.33 -12.55
C LEU A 182 8.03 -4.24 -13.19
N GLU A 183 9.09 -4.15 -12.38
CA GLU A 183 10.45 -4.16 -12.88
C GLU A 183 10.80 -5.48 -13.57
N SER A 184 10.45 -6.60 -12.94
CA SER A 184 10.71 -7.93 -13.49
C SER A 184 9.97 -8.13 -14.81
N TYR A 185 8.68 -7.76 -14.86
CA TYR A 185 7.88 -7.79 -16.09
C TYR A 185 8.54 -7.03 -17.23
N GLU A 186 9.00 -5.81 -16.95
CA GLU A 186 9.63 -4.95 -17.96
C GLU A 186 10.95 -5.53 -18.48
N LEU A 187 11.79 -6.06 -17.58
CA LEU A 187 13.02 -6.76 -17.96
C LEU A 187 12.72 -7.97 -18.87
N TYR A 188 11.68 -8.75 -18.57
CA TYR A 188 11.27 -9.87 -19.42
C TYR A 188 10.64 -9.43 -20.75
N ARG A 189 9.98 -8.27 -20.81
CA ARG A 189 9.46 -7.69 -22.05
C ARG A 189 10.61 -7.36 -23.01
N ILE A 190 11.59 -6.60 -22.53
CA ILE A 190 12.78 -6.21 -23.31
C ILE A 190 13.54 -7.45 -23.83
N LEU A 191 13.72 -8.48 -23.00
CA LEU A 191 14.37 -9.74 -23.42
C LEU A 191 13.58 -10.46 -24.52
N ARG A 192 12.25 -10.50 -24.45
CA ARG A 192 11.40 -11.11 -25.49
C ARG A 192 11.49 -10.33 -26.79
N ASP A 193 11.41 -9.00 -26.73
CA ASP A 193 11.49 -8.14 -27.92
C ASP A 193 12.86 -8.28 -28.61
N SER A 194 13.93 -8.39 -27.81
CA SER A 194 15.30 -8.60 -28.31
C SER A 194 15.47 -9.97 -28.98
N ASN A 195 14.93 -11.03 -28.37
CA ASN A 195 14.99 -12.40 -28.94
C ASN A 195 14.16 -12.54 -30.22
N HIS A 196 13.05 -11.81 -30.35
CA HIS A 196 12.28 -11.74 -31.60
C HIS A 196 13.03 -10.99 -32.71
N THR A 197 13.87 -10.02 -32.36
CA THR A 197 14.68 -9.25 -33.33
C THR A 197 15.91 -10.04 -33.83
N LEU A 198 16.33 -11.07 -33.09
CA LEU A 198 17.50 -11.90 -33.39
C LEU A 198 17.18 -13.25 -34.05
N SER A 199 15.91 -13.54 -34.33
CA SER A 199 15.50 -14.73 -35.10
C SER A 199 14.87 -14.32 -36.43
N PRO A 200 15.65 -14.23 -37.54
CA PRO A 200 15.09 -14.19 -38.89
C PRO A 200 14.50 -15.53 -39.32
#